data_AF-E3GQU9-F1
#
_entry.id   AF-E3GQU9-F1
#
_cell.length_a   1.000
_cell.length_b   1.000
_cell.length_c   1.000
_cell.angle_alpha   90.00
_cell.angle_beta   90.00
_cell.angle_gamma   90.00
#
_symmetry.space_group_name_H-M   'P 1'
#
loop_
_entity.id
_entity.type
_entity.pdbx_description
1 polymer ?
#
loop_
_entity_poly.entity_id
_entity_poly.type
_entity_poly.pdbx_seq_one_letter_code
_entity_poly.pdbx_strand_id
1 'polypeptide(L)'
;MKSEAFEMVGPDYKSMEQAAVPPAKGRLERLKGMPFAAVTLLAAIVLGCVFCEAVMNHDPTYMDLANRAVPPDGQFYFGTDMMGRDIFSMIWYGGRISLFIGLAATGLSTLIAVVYGSISGLSSEWVDDGMMRLTEIILSIPSILIVIFIQAIIGQTGPLTIAFVIGITSWMNISKIVRSEVRQIRNADYILAAKTMDGGFFYILRRHLLPNFVSSIMFMVVTNIGAAIGTEATLSFLGIGLPVEVISWGSMLSNADQALLSNDWWIILIPGLFLVVTLVCITDIGNYIRKRNNRGMREI
;
A
#
# COMPACT_ATOMS: atom_id res chain seq x y z
N MET A 1 31.74 64.24 7.33
CA MET A 1 31.56 63.94 5.90
C MET A 1 30.40 62.96 5.80
N LYS A 2 29.29 63.36 5.18
CA LYS A 2 28.06 62.57 5.07
C LYS A 2 28.30 61.28 4.26
N SER A 3 27.75 60.17 4.72
CA SER A 3 27.02 59.23 3.87
C SER A 3 25.83 58.68 4.66
N GLU A 4 24.77 59.50 4.69
CA GLU A 4 23.40 59.05 4.83
C GLU A 4 23.11 58.09 3.66
N ALA A 5 22.89 56.80 3.95
CA ALA A 5 22.24 55.90 3.01
C ALA A 5 21.55 54.78 3.79
N PHE A 6 20.28 55.04 4.11
CA PHE A 6 19.27 54.13 4.65
C PHE A 6 19.27 53.89 6.16
N GLU A 7 18.39 54.62 6.84
CA GLU A 7 17.85 54.26 8.15
C GLU A 7 16.59 53.41 7.93
N MET A 8 16.59 52.16 8.41
CA MET A 8 15.42 51.28 8.31
C MET A 8 14.36 51.70 9.33
N VAL A 9 13.24 52.19 8.82
CA VAL A 9 12.07 52.60 9.62
C VAL A 9 10.90 51.65 9.39
N GLY A 10 10.59 50.86 10.41
CA GLY A 10 9.38 50.04 10.54
C GLY A 10 9.26 49.54 11.98
N PRO A 11 8.06 49.44 12.60
CA PRO A 11 7.92 49.19 14.03
C PRO A 11 8.39 47.81 14.53
N ASP A 12 8.85 46.92 13.64
CA ASP A 12 9.21 45.53 13.96
C ASP A 12 10.27 44.96 13.01
N TYR A 13 11.32 45.71 12.67
CA TYR A 13 12.47 45.13 11.96
C TYR A 13 13.30 44.27 12.93
N LYS A 14 13.01 42.97 12.99
CA LYS A 14 13.98 41.98 13.49
C LYS A 14 15.02 41.78 12.38
N SER A 15 16.27 42.10 12.67
CA SER A 15 17.39 41.57 11.90
C SER A 15 17.16 40.07 11.73
N MET A 16 17.23 39.56 10.50
CA MET A 16 17.44 38.13 10.28
C MET A 16 18.83 37.79 10.82
N GLU A 17 18.95 37.79 12.14
CA GLU A 17 19.95 37.04 12.86
C GLU A 17 19.82 35.64 12.29
N GLN A 18 20.88 35.22 11.58
CA GLN A 18 21.01 33.96 10.86
C GLN A 18 20.05 32.94 11.47
N ALA A 19 18.96 32.63 10.76
CA ALA A 19 18.04 31.59 11.21
C ALA A 19 18.91 30.34 11.40
N ALA A 20 19.25 30.06 12.66
CA ALA A 20 20.22 29.04 12.98
C ALA A 20 19.68 27.76 12.38
N VAL A 21 20.43 27.16 11.45
CA VAL A 21 20.10 25.85 10.90
C VAL A 21 19.80 24.97 12.12
N PRO A 22 18.56 24.49 12.30
CA PRO A 22 18.21 23.76 13.50
C PRO A 22 19.20 22.60 13.62
N PRO A 23 19.76 22.35 14.83
CA PRO A 23 20.80 21.34 14.99
C PRO A 23 20.28 20.03 14.41
N ALA A 24 21.09 19.38 13.57
CA ALA A 24 20.73 18.11 12.96
C ALA A 24 20.33 17.13 14.07
N LYS A 25 19.02 16.94 14.26
CA LYS A 25 18.48 16.10 15.35
C LYS A 25 19.16 14.75 15.30
N GLY A 26 19.74 14.35 16.43
CA GLY A 26 20.52 13.12 16.55
C GLY A 26 19.72 11.89 16.10
N ARG A 27 20.40 10.87 15.60
CA ARG A 27 19.80 9.61 15.12
C ARG A 27 18.81 9.00 16.13
N LEU A 28 19.00 9.22 17.44
CA LEU A 28 18.10 8.80 18.50
C LEU A 28 16.76 9.55 18.54
N GLU A 29 16.71 10.85 18.24
CA GLU A 29 15.45 11.60 18.17
C GLU A 29 14.65 11.25 16.91
N ARG A 30 15.34 10.85 15.83
CA ARG A 30 14.71 10.26 14.64
C ARG A 30 14.08 8.88 14.91
N LEU A 31 14.58 8.15 15.91
CA LEU A 31 14.04 6.85 16.36
C LEU A 31 12.90 7.01 17.39
N LYS A 32 12.85 8.13 18.14
CA LYS A 32 11.74 8.48 19.04
C LYS A 32 10.47 8.78 18.23
N GLY A 33 9.69 7.74 17.95
CA GLY A 33 8.40 7.80 17.25
C GLY A 33 8.26 6.85 16.06
N MET A 34 9.28 6.04 15.76
CA MET A 34 9.14 4.94 14.80
C MET A 34 8.18 3.87 15.36
N PRO A 35 7.27 3.31 14.55
CA PRO A 35 6.42 2.18 14.94
C PRO A 35 7.26 0.90 14.93
N PHE A 36 8.26 0.84 15.82
CA PHE A 36 9.25 -0.24 15.86
C PHE A 36 8.58 -1.60 16.03
N ALA A 37 7.59 -1.70 16.91
CA ALA A 37 6.80 -2.92 17.11
C ALA A 37 6.11 -3.37 15.80
N ALA A 38 5.43 -2.48 15.09
CA ALA A 38 4.75 -2.81 13.82
C ALA A 38 5.74 -3.20 12.72
N VAL A 39 6.88 -2.51 12.61
CA VAL A 39 7.92 -2.83 11.62
C VAL A 39 8.55 -4.19 11.92
N THR A 40 8.93 -4.46 13.16
CA THR A 40 9.52 -5.74 13.57
C THR A 40 8.52 -6.88 13.41
N LEU A 41 7.26 -6.67 13.78
CA LEU A 41 6.21 -7.68 13.65
C LEU A 41 5.89 -7.99 12.19
N LEU A 42 5.70 -6.96 11.35
CA LEU A 42 5.49 -7.16 9.91
C LEU A 42 6.69 -7.83 9.27
N ALA A 43 7.92 -7.44 9.63
CA ALA A 43 9.13 -8.09 9.14
C ALA A 43 9.17 -9.57 9.54
N ALA A 44 8.81 -9.91 10.77
CA ALA A 44 8.73 -11.30 11.21
C ALA A 44 7.68 -12.10 10.42
N ILE A 45 6.49 -11.52 10.17
CA ILE A 45 5.45 -12.15 9.36
C ILE A 45 5.93 -12.37 7.93
N VAL A 46 6.48 -11.34 7.30
CA VAL A 46 7.00 -11.43 5.92
C VAL A 46 8.12 -12.46 5.83
N LEU A 47 9.05 -12.49 6.77
CA LEU A 47 10.12 -13.48 6.82
C LEU A 47 9.56 -14.90 7.01
N GLY A 48 8.59 -15.09 7.90
CA GLY A 48 7.93 -16.38 8.08
C GLY A 48 7.22 -16.87 6.81
N CYS A 49 6.58 -15.96 6.05
CA CYS A 49 5.97 -16.29 4.76
C CYS A 49 7.02 -16.60 3.69
N VAL A 50 8.09 -15.80 3.59
CA VAL A 50 9.15 -16.01 2.58
C VAL A 50 9.89 -17.33 2.83
N PHE A 51 10.21 -17.62 4.09
CA PHE A 51 10.88 -18.85 4.52
C PHE A 51 9.89 -19.92 4.99
N CYS A 52 8.68 -19.96 4.44
CA CYS A 52 7.64 -20.84 4.94
C CYS A 52 8.05 -22.32 4.91
N GLU A 53 8.88 -22.75 3.94
CA GLU A 53 9.34 -24.14 3.85
C GLU A 53 10.18 -24.58 5.05
N ALA A 54 10.86 -23.64 5.71
CA ALA A 54 11.62 -23.90 6.94
C ALA A 54 10.75 -23.79 8.21
N VAL A 55 9.61 -23.10 8.12
CA VAL A 55 8.71 -22.86 9.25
C VAL A 55 7.61 -23.93 9.32
N MET A 56 7.11 -24.37 8.16
CA MET A 56 5.96 -25.28 8.04
C MET A 56 6.27 -26.67 8.60
N ASN A 57 5.27 -27.30 9.23
CA ASN A 57 5.39 -28.63 9.82
C ASN A 57 4.81 -29.72 8.90
N HIS A 58 3.72 -29.40 8.20
CA HIS A 58 3.03 -30.30 7.28
C HIS A 58 2.90 -29.68 5.88
N ASP A 59 2.60 -30.51 4.87
CA ASP A 59 2.23 -30.02 3.54
C ASP A 59 0.91 -29.21 3.63
N PRO A 60 0.91 -27.91 3.26
CA PRO A 60 -0.27 -27.06 3.38
C PRO A 60 -1.41 -27.43 2.43
N THR A 61 -1.13 -28.21 1.38
CA THR A 61 -2.11 -28.63 0.37
C THR A 61 -2.66 -30.04 0.62
N TYR A 62 -2.04 -30.80 1.51
CA TYR A 62 -2.44 -32.18 1.81
C TYR A 62 -3.74 -32.21 2.64
N MET A 63 -4.75 -32.91 2.12
CA MET A 63 -6.06 -33.05 2.76
C MET A 63 -6.14 -34.35 3.56
N ASP A 64 -5.97 -34.26 4.89
CA ASP A 64 -6.14 -35.40 5.78
C ASP A 64 -7.58 -35.53 6.28
N LEU A 65 -8.38 -36.30 5.54
CA LEU A 65 -9.79 -36.49 5.85
C LEU A 65 -10.06 -37.23 7.18
N ALA A 66 -9.05 -37.88 7.77
CA ALA A 66 -9.18 -38.51 9.09
C ALA A 66 -9.04 -37.49 10.23
N ASN A 67 -8.30 -36.41 10.00
CA ASN A 67 -8.01 -35.35 10.97
C ASN A 67 -8.67 -34.02 10.58
N ARG A 68 -9.97 -34.04 10.25
CA ARG A 68 -10.73 -32.83 9.89
C ARG A 68 -11.18 -32.07 11.13
N ALA A 69 -11.06 -30.74 11.09
CA ALA A 69 -11.47 -29.85 12.18
C ALA A 69 -10.93 -30.31 13.55
N VAL A 70 -9.65 -30.66 13.59
CA VAL A 70 -8.96 -31.01 14.84
C VAL A 70 -8.55 -29.71 15.52
N PRO A 71 -8.87 -29.52 16.81
CA PRO A 71 -8.44 -28.34 17.56
C PRO A 71 -6.91 -28.28 17.68
N PRO A 72 -6.33 -27.10 18.00
CA PRO A 72 -4.91 -26.97 18.23
C PRO A 72 -4.37 -27.99 19.23
N ASP A 73 -3.35 -28.76 18.84
CA ASP A 73 -2.71 -29.78 19.66
C ASP A 73 -1.18 -29.81 19.44
N GLY A 74 -0.51 -30.84 19.97
CA GLY A 74 0.94 -30.98 19.85
C GLY A 74 1.44 -31.31 18.44
N GLN A 75 0.55 -31.80 17.55
CA GLN A 75 0.87 -32.15 16.17
C GLN A 75 0.46 -31.02 15.22
N PHE A 76 -0.77 -30.52 15.34
CA PHE A 76 -1.36 -29.41 14.59
C PHE A 76 -1.38 -28.16 15.47
N TYR A 77 -0.30 -27.36 15.42
CA TYR A 77 -0.11 -26.22 16.32
C TYR A 77 -1.26 -25.21 16.34
N PHE A 78 -1.93 -25.01 15.20
CA PHE A 78 -3.09 -24.14 15.04
C PHE A 78 -4.37 -24.92 14.67
N GLY A 79 -4.34 -26.24 14.80
CA GLY A 79 -5.41 -27.13 14.38
C GLY A 79 -5.48 -27.32 12.86
N THR A 80 -6.50 -28.06 12.42
CA THR A 80 -6.78 -28.32 11.01
C THR A 80 -8.07 -27.65 10.55
N ASP A 81 -8.18 -27.41 9.23
CA ASP A 81 -9.40 -26.91 8.62
C ASP A 81 -10.45 -28.02 8.37
N MET A 82 -11.58 -27.65 7.75
CA MET A 82 -12.67 -28.58 7.44
C MET A 82 -12.27 -29.69 6.43
N MET A 83 -11.15 -29.51 5.73
CA MET A 83 -10.58 -30.49 4.80
C MET A 83 -9.40 -31.27 5.41
N GLY A 84 -9.07 -31.01 6.68
CA GLY A 84 -7.96 -31.65 7.38
C GLY A 84 -6.58 -31.12 7.00
N ARG A 85 -6.50 -29.91 6.42
CA ARG A 85 -5.24 -29.24 6.12
C ARG A 85 -4.73 -28.52 7.36
N ASP A 86 -3.41 -28.54 7.58
CA ASP A 86 -2.76 -27.90 8.73
C ASP A 86 -2.78 -26.36 8.62
N ILE A 87 -3.52 -25.69 9.51
CA ILE A 87 -3.70 -24.23 9.47
C ILE A 87 -2.38 -23.50 9.69
N PHE A 88 -1.48 -24.06 10.50
CA PHE A 88 -0.17 -23.45 10.76
C PHE A 88 0.66 -23.33 9.47
N SER A 89 0.84 -24.43 8.74
CA SER A 89 1.49 -24.41 7.42
C SER A 89 0.75 -23.52 6.42
N MET A 90 -0.58 -23.54 6.39
CA MET A 90 -1.39 -22.73 5.47
C MET A 90 -1.20 -21.23 5.67
N ILE A 91 -1.08 -20.74 6.91
CA ILE A 91 -0.90 -19.31 7.20
C ILE A 91 0.39 -18.78 6.57
N TRP A 92 1.50 -19.50 6.74
CA TRP A 92 2.80 -19.08 6.22
C TRP A 92 2.86 -19.23 4.70
N TYR A 93 2.40 -20.37 4.19
CA TYR A 93 2.37 -20.66 2.76
C TYR A 93 1.47 -19.68 2.01
N GLY A 94 0.23 -19.48 2.49
CA GLY A 94 -0.77 -18.63 1.85
C GLY A 94 -0.53 -17.14 2.04
N GLY A 95 0.18 -16.75 3.11
CA GLY A 95 0.61 -15.37 3.30
C GLY A 95 1.49 -14.87 2.14
N ARG A 96 2.25 -15.74 1.47
CA ARG A 96 2.99 -15.38 0.25
C ARG A 96 2.07 -14.89 -0.87
N ILE A 97 0.93 -15.56 -1.05
CA ILE A 97 -0.04 -15.20 -2.09
C ILE A 97 -0.72 -13.88 -1.74
N SER A 98 -1.18 -13.69 -0.50
CA SER A 98 -1.79 -12.42 -0.08
C SER A 98 -0.79 -11.25 -0.19
N LEU A 99 0.45 -11.42 0.28
CA LEU A 99 1.49 -10.39 0.16
C LEU A 99 1.84 -10.09 -1.30
N PHE A 100 1.94 -11.12 -2.15
CA PHE A 100 2.18 -10.96 -3.58
C PHE A 100 1.08 -10.14 -4.24
N ILE A 101 -0.20 -10.48 -3.99
CA ILE A 101 -1.34 -9.75 -4.55
C ILE A 101 -1.32 -8.29 -4.10
N GLY A 102 -1.09 -8.03 -2.80
CA GLY A 102 -1.00 -6.67 -2.26
C GLY A 102 0.09 -5.83 -2.92
N LEU A 103 1.28 -6.41 -3.08
CA LEU A 103 2.43 -5.74 -3.70
C LEU A 103 2.26 -5.54 -5.20
N ALA A 104 1.82 -6.58 -5.93
CA ALA A 104 1.65 -6.53 -7.38
C ALA A 104 0.54 -5.55 -7.78
N ALA A 105 -0.61 -5.60 -7.09
CA ALA A 105 -1.71 -4.67 -7.33
C ALA A 105 -1.27 -3.22 -7.06
N THR A 106 -0.57 -2.98 -5.96
CA THR A 106 -0.08 -1.63 -5.62
C THR A 106 1.00 -1.14 -6.58
N GLY A 107 1.90 -2.02 -7.01
CA GLY A 107 2.92 -1.67 -8.01
C GLY A 107 2.28 -1.22 -9.31
N LEU A 108 1.29 -1.98 -9.80
CA LEU A 108 0.53 -1.62 -11.00
C LEU A 108 -0.26 -0.33 -10.81
N SER A 109 -0.98 -0.18 -9.71
CA SER A 109 -1.78 1.01 -9.43
C SER A 109 -0.93 2.27 -9.32
N THR A 110 0.24 2.16 -8.67
CA THR A 110 1.19 3.26 -8.51
C THR A 110 1.78 3.65 -9.86
N LEU A 111 2.13 2.68 -10.71
CA LEU A 111 2.64 2.95 -12.06
C LEU A 111 1.61 3.72 -12.89
N ILE A 112 0.36 3.25 -12.92
CA ILE A 112 -0.73 3.93 -13.63
C ILE A 112 -0.94 5.33 -13.05
N ALA A 113 -0.97 5.45 -11.73
CA ALA A 113 -1.20 6.72 -11.05
C ALA A 113 -0.10 7.75 -11.31
N VAL A 114 1.16 7.33 -11.29
CA VAL A 114 2.32 8.19 -11.54
C VAL A 114 2.29 8.72 -12.97
N VAL A 115 2.04 7.85 -13.95
CA VAL A 115 1.95 8.25 -15.36
C VAL A 115 0.75 9.18 -15.56
N TYR A 116 -0.44 8.75 -15.14
CA TYR A 116 -1.68 9.50 -15.32
C TYR A 116 -1.64 10.87 -14.64
N GLY A 117 -1.25 10.90 -13.35
CA GLY A 117 -1.16 12.13 -12.57
C GLY A 117 -0.09 13.08 -13.08
N SER A 118 1.03 12.57 -13.59
CA SER A 118 2.08 13.42 -14.17
C SER A 118 1.67 14.00 -15.51
N ILE A 119 0.96 13.24 -16.36
CA ILE A 119 0.39 13.77 -17.61
C ILE A 119 -0.58 14.89 -17.27
N SER A 120 -1.59 14.62 -16.43
CA SER A 120 -2.59 15.62 -16.04
C SER A 120 -1.96 16.86 -15.39
N GLY A 121 -0.97 16.71 -14.52
CA GLY A 121 -0.27 17.85 -13.90
C GLY A 121 0.56 18.71 -14.86
N LEU A 122 1.12 18.12 -15.92
CA LEU A 122 1.87 18.83 -16.96
C LEU A 122 0.99 19.45 -18.06
N SER A 123 -0.22 18.93 -18.24
CA SER A 123 -1.14 19.36 -19.29
C SER A 123 -1.75 20.76 -19.06
N SER A 124 -2.41 21.28 -20.09
CA SER A 124 -3.24 22.49 -20.00
C SER A 124 -4.44 22.26 -19.09
N GLU A 125 -5.03 23.34 -18.58
CA GLU A 125 -6.12 23.27 -17.60
C GLU A 125 -7.34 22.49 -18.11
N TRP A 126 -7.63 22.56 -19.41
CA TRP A 126 -8.76 21.85 -20.01
C TRP A 126 -8.56 20.33 -20.05
N VAL A 127 -7.37 19.87 -20.46
CA VAL A 127 -7.05 18.43 -20.50
C VAL A 127 -6.98 17.88 -19.08
N ASP A 128 -6.38 18.64 -18.17
CA ASP A 128 -6.28 18.31 -16.76
C ASP A 128 -7.67 18.14 -16.11
N ASP A 129 -8.58 19.10 -16.33
CA ASP A 129 -9.96 19.04 -15.84
C ASP A 129 -10.72 17.84 -16.41
N GLY A 130 -10.60 17.57 -17.71
CA GLY A 130 -11.22 16.40 -18.35
C GLY A 130 -10.71 15.07 -17.77
N MET A 131 -9.40 14.94 -17.55
CA MET A 131 -8.79 13.77 -16.93
C MET A 131 -9.29 13.59 -15.48
N MET A 132 -9.26 14.65 -14.68
CA MET A 132 -9.69 14.57 -13.29
C MET A 132 -11.18 14.26 -13.14
N ARG A 133 -12.04 14.83 -14.00
CA ARG A 133 -13.47 14.47 -14.06
C ARG A 133 -13.68 12.99 -14.31
N LEU A 134 -12.92 12.37 -15.21
CA LEU A 134 -13.00 10.92 -15.44
C LEU A 134 -12.68 10.13 -14.16
N THR A 135 -11.64 10.53 -13.42
CA THR A 135 -11.32 9.87 -12.14
C THR A 135 -12.41 10.06 -11.09
N GLU A 136 -13.05 11.24 -11.04
CA GLU A 136 -14.13 11.54 -10.11
C GLU A 136 -15.40 10.75 -10.41
N ILE A 137 -15.74 10.60 -11.69
CA ILE A 137 -16.86 9.75 -12.13
C ILE A 137 -16.64 8.30 -11.69
N ILE A 138 -15.44 7.75 -11.90
CA ILE A 138 -15.15 6.37 -11.50
C ILE A 138 -15.19 6.21 -9.97
N LEU A 139 -14.62 7.17 -9.23
CA LEU A 139 -14.64 7.16 -7.76
C LEU A 139 -16.03 7.35 -7.15
N SER A 140 -17.01 7.85 -7.91
CA SER A 140 -18.40 7.94 -7.45
C SER A 140 -19.07 6.58 -7.31
N ILE A 141 -18.53 5.55 -7.99
CA ILE A 141 -18.99 4.17 -7.91
C ILE A 141 -18.22 3.47 -6.77
N PRO A 142 -18.88 2.71 -5.89
CA PRO A 142 -18.20 1.90 -4.88
C PRO A 142 -17.14 0.99 -5.52
N SER A 143 -15.89 1.12 -5.09
CA SER A 143 -14.73 0.46 -5.71
C SER A 143 -14.89 -1.06 -5.79
N ILE A 144 -15.47 -1.66 -4.75
CA ILE A 144 -15.72 -3.10 -4.71
C ILE A 144 -16.62 -3.55 -5.86
N LEU A 145 -17.66 -2.77 -6.22
CA LEU A 145 -18.56 -3.13 -7.33
C LEU A 145 -17.82 -3.15 -8.67
N ILE A 146 -16.91 -2.19 -8.89
CA ILE A 146 -16.06 -2.16 -10.10
C ILE A 146 -15.16 -3.39 -10.15
N VAL A 147 -14.51 -3.73 -9.03
CA VAL A 147 -13.63 -4.90 -8.94
C VAL A 147 -14.39 -6.18 -9.25
N ILE A 148 -15.57 -6.37 -8.66
CA ILE A 148 -16.43 -7.54 -8.90
C ILE A 148 -16.85 -7.61 -10.38
N PHE A 149 -17.28 -6.48 -10.94
CA PHE A 149 -17.73 -6.41 -12.33
C PHE A 149 -16.62 -6.78 -13.31
N ILE A 150 -15.42 -6.22 -13.14
CA ILE A 150 -14.27 -6.54 -13.98
C ILE A 150 -13.83 -8.00 -13.79
N GLN A 151 -13.83 -8.49 -12.54
CA GLN A 151 -13.50 -9.88 -12.24
C GLN A 151 -14.47 -10.86 -12.94
N ALA A 152 -15.76 -10.55 -12.93
CA ALA A 152 -16.79 -11.35 -13.60
C ALA A 152 -16.61 -11.37 -15.13
N ILE A 153 -16.17 -10.26 -15.74
CA ILE A 153 -15.89 -10.19 -17.19
C ILE A 153 -14.66 -11.01 -17.56
N ILE A 154 -13.58 -10.93 -16.76
CA ILE A 154 -12.34 -11.65 -17.03
C ILE A 154 -12.55 -13.16 -16.88
N GLY A 155 -13.37 -13.59 -15.91
CA GLY A 155 -13.73 -15.00 -15.71
C GLY A 155 -12.60 -15.92 -15.21
N GLN A 156 -11.37 -15.41 -15.09
CA GLN A 156 -10.20 -16.14 -14.61
C GLN A 156 -9.91 -15.82 -13.14
N THR A 157 -9.87 -16.85 -12.31
CA THR A 157 -9.61 -16.75 -10.86
C THR A 157 -8.19 -17.20 -10.55
N GLY A 158 -7.28 -16.24 -10.39
CA GLY A 158 -5.89 -16.52 -10.03
C GLY A 158 -5.20 -15.32 -9.37
N PRO A 159 -4.04 -15.53 -8.71
CA PRO A 159 -3.35 -14.45 -7.99
C PRO A 159 -3.00 -13.26 -8.88
N LEU A 160 -2.51 -13.53 -10.09
CA LEU A 160 -2.14 -12.48 -11.05
C LEU A 160 -3.35 -11.71 -11.57
N THR A 161 -4.46 -12.40 -11.86
CA THR A 161 -5.65 -11.76 -12.40
C THR A 161 -6.30 -10.87 -11.35
N ILE A 162 -6.43 -11.34 -10.11
CA ILE A 162 -6.94 -10.52 -9.00
C ILE A 162 -6.03 -9.33 -8.73
N ALA A 163 -4.70 -9.54 -8.69
CA ALA A 163 -3.76 -8.44 -8.52
C ALA A 163 -3.88 -7.39 -9.64
N PHE A 164 -4.07 -7.84 -10.89
CA PHE A 164 -4.31 -6.95 -12.03
C PHE A 164 -5.60 -6.15 -11.87
N VAL A 165 -6.73 -6.81 -11.56
CA VAL A 165 -8.04 -6.15 -11.38
C VAL A 165 -7.99 -5.11 -10.25
N ILE A 166 -7.42 -5.46 -9.10
CA ILE A 166 -7.26 -4.53 -7.97
C ILE A 166 -6.31 -3.38 -8.37
N GLY A 167 -5.24 -3.67 -9.12
CA GLY A 167 -4.28 -2.66 -9.55
C GLY A 167 -4.88 -1.60 -10.49
N ILE A 168 -5.65 -2.02 -11.50
CA ILE A 168 -6.28 -1.10 -12.46
C ILE A 168 -7.46 -0.31 -11.87
N THR A 169 -7.94 -0.68 -10.68
CA THR A 169 -9.07 -0.02 -10.00
C THR A 169 -8.65 0.81 -8.78
N SER A 170 -7.39 0.75 -8.34
CA SER A 170 -6.93 1.44 -7.11
C SER A 170 -6.02 2.65 -7.34
N TRP A 171 -5.74 3.03 -8.59
CA TRP A 171 -4.76 4.08 -8.93
C TRP A 171 -5.28 5.52 -8.75
N MET A 172 -6.59 5.74 -8.74
CA MET A 172 -7.20 7.08 -8.84
C MET A 172 -6.84 8.02 -7.68
N ASN A 173 -6.75 7.52 -6.44
CA ASN A 173 -6.38 8.37 -5.30
C ASN A 173 -4.91 8.79 -5.39
N ILE A 174 -4.03 7.89 -5.86
CA ILE A 174 -2.60 8.16 -6.07
C ILE A 174 -2.39 9.17 -7.19
N SER A 175 -3.15 9.09 -8.29
CA SER A 175 -3.00 10.03 -9.40
C SER A 175 -3.34 11.47 -9.00
N LYS A 176 -4.35 11.67 -8.14
CA LYS A 176 -4.72 13.01 -7.63
C LYS A 176 -3.59 13.66 -6.83
N ILE A 177 -2.90 12.90 -5.99
CA ILE A 177 -1.75 13.41 -5.22
C ILE A 177 -0.57 13.67 -6.14
N VAL A 178 -0.22 12.73 -7.02
CA VAL A 178 0.86 12.93 -8.01
C VAL A 178 0.60 14.20 -8.84
N ARG A 179 -0.63 14.40 -9.33
CA ARG A 179 -1.01 15.60 -10.06
C ARG A 179 -0.75 16.86 -9.25
N SER A 180 -1.16 16.90 -7.99
CA SER A 180 -0.96 18.06 -7.12
C SER A 180 0.53 18.39 -6.97
N GLU A 181 1.36 17.39 -6.71
CA GLU A 181 2.81 17.55 -6.57
C GLU A 181 3.46 18.02 -7.88
N VAL A 182 3.10 17.39 -9.01
CA VAL A 182 3.60 17.78 -10.33
C VAL A 182 3.20 19.20 -10.66
N ARG A 183 1.96 19.61 -10.36
CA ARG A 183 1.49 20.99 -10.60
C ARG A 183 2.28 22.03 -9.80
N GLN A 184 2.73 21.69 -8.59
CA GLN A 184 3.57 22.57 -7.78
C GLN A 184 4.95 22.80 -8.40
N ILE A 185 5.57 21.74 -8.96
CA ILE A 185 6.95 21.82 -9.45
C ILE A 185 7.07 22.06 -10.97
N ARG A 186 5.99 21.94 -11.75
CA ARG A 186 6.03 21.96 -13.23
C ARG A 186 6.63 23.22 -13.87
N ASN A 187 6.63 24.34 -13.14
CA ASN A 187 7.14 25.64 -13.58
C ASN A 187 8.56 25.92 -13.05
N ALA A 188 9.23 24.96 -12.40
CA ALA A 188 10.58 25.15 -11.92
C ALA A 188 11.58 25.25 -13.10
N ASP A 189 12.60 26.09 -12.94
CA ASP A 189 13.58 26.42 -14.00
C ASP A 189 14.23 25.19 -14.62
N TYR A 190 14.58 24.18 -13.79
CA TYR A 190 15.19 22.94 -14.27
C TYR A 190 14.25 22.08 -15.13
N ILE A 191 12.93 22.17 -14.93
CA ILE A 191 11.94 21.48 -15.77
C ILE A 191 11.74 22.24 -17.08
N LEU A 192 11.66 23.57 -17.01
CA LEU A 192 11.56 24.42 -18.20
C LEU A 192 12.79 24.25 -19.10
N ALA A 193 13.99 24.24 -18.51
CA ALA A 193 15.24 23.98 -19.23
C ALA A 193 15.26 22.60 -19.88
N ALA A 194 14.80 21.56 -19.18
CA ALA A 194 14.70 20.22 -19.77
C ALA A 194 13.73 20.18 -20.97
N LYS A 195 12.61 20.91 -20.90
CA LYS A 195 11.64 21.02 -22.00
C LYS A 195 12.21 21.78 -23.20
N THR A 196 12.97 22.87 -22.98
CA THR A 196 13.58 23.64 -24.08
C THR A 196 14.72 22.88 -24.77
N MET A 197 15.35 21.93 -24.06
CA MET A 197 16.34 21.00 -24.61
C MET A 197 15.72 19.75 -25.26
N ASP A 198 14.42 19.77 -25.58
CA ASP A 198 13.68 18.65 -26.18
C ASP A 198 13.67 17.36 -25.33
N GLY A 199 13.70 17.52 -24.00
CA GLY A 199 13.58 16.41 -23.06
C GLY A 199 12.19 15.76 -23.17
N GLY A 200 12.14 14.50 -23.59
CA GLY A 200 10.88 13.74 -23.68
C GLY A 200 10.18 13.55 -22.32
N PHE A 201 8.87 13.24 -22.36
CA PHE A 201 8.05 13.07 -21.15
C PHE A 201 8.63 12.08 -20.14
N PHE A 202 9.04 10.89 -20.59
CA PHE A 202 9.59 9.86 -19.69
C PHE A 202 10.96 10.26 -19.09
N TYR A 203 11.75 11.05 -19.82
CA TYR A 203 13.00 11.61 -19.32
C TYR A 203 12.69 12.62 -18.20
N ILE A 204 11.80 13.58 -18.44
CA ILE A 204 11.38 14.57 -17.44
C ILE A 204 10.78 13.89 -16.22
N LEU A 205 9.89 12.92 -16.43
CA LEU A 205 9.24 12.17 -15.36
C LEU A 205 10.27 11.48 -14.45
N ARG A 206 11.15 10.64 -15.02
CA ARG A 206 12.09 9.84 -14.22
C ARG A 206 13.22 10.67 -13.62
N ARG A 207 13.74 11.66 -14.35
CA ARG A 207 14.92 12.44 -13.93
C ARG A 207 14.58 13.63 -13.04
N HIS A 208 13.45 14.28 -13.28
CA HIS A 208 13.12 15.56 -12.67
C HIS A 208 11.85 15.53 -11.80
N LEU A 209 10.80 14.81 -12.18
CA LEU A 209 9.55 14.84 -11.39
C LEU A 209 9.54 13.78 -10.28
N LEU A 210 9.75 12.51 -10.62
CA LEU A 210 9.60 11.37 -9.72
C LEU A 210 10.47 11.50 -8.46
N PRO A 211 11.76 11.89 -8.51
CA PRO A 211 12.56 12.07 -7.30
C PRO A 211 12.01 13.13 -6.33
N ASN A 212 11.24 14.11 -6.82
CA ASN A 212 10.68 15.18 -5.98
C ASN A 212 9.41 14.75 -5.24
N PHE A 213 8.53 13.96 -5.85
CA PHE A 213 7.25 13.60 -5.23
C PHE A 213 7.18 12.18 -4.67
N VAL A 214 8.20 11.32 -4.87
CA VAL A 214 8.19 9.94 -4.35
C VAL A 214 7.92 9.92 -2.85
N SER A 215 8.59 10.80 -2.08
CA SER A 215 8.37 10.89 -0.63
C SER A 215 6.91 11.23 -0.28
N SER A 216 6.27 12.11 -1.06
CA SER A 216 4.88 12.54 -0.88
C SER A 216 3.88 11.41 -1.10
N ILE A 217 4.15 10.48 -2.02
CA ILE A 217 3.22 9.38 -2.33
C ILE A 217 3.51 8.09 -1.55
N MET A 218 4.67 7.97 -0.89
CA MET A 218 5.09 6.73 -0.20
C MET A 218 4.08 6.24 0.83
N PHE A 219 3.46 7.13 1.60
CA PHE A 219 2.48 6.71 2.61
C PHE A 219 1.27 6.01 1.96
N MET A 220 0.87 6.49 0.78
CA MET A 220 -0.29 6.00 0.07
C MET A 220 0.00 4.70 -0.64
N VAL A 221 1.21 4.54 -1.18
CA VAL A 221 1.72 3.25 -1.66
C VAL A 221 1.64 2.20 -0.55
N VAL A 222 2.18 2.49 0.64
CA VAL A 222 2.13 1.53 1.77
C VAL A 222 0.70 1.20 2.18
N THR A 223 -0.15 2.22 2.29
CA THR A 223 -1.56 2.02 2.67
C THR A 223 -2.32 1.19 1.62
N ASN A 224 -2.01 1.38 0.33
CA ASN A 224 -2.66 0.67 -0.76
C ASN A 224 -2.31 -0.83 -0.79
N ILE A 225 -1.13 -1.23 -0.29
CA ILE A 225 -0.78 -2.65 -0.12
C ILE A 225 -1.78 -3.32 0.82
N GLY A 226 -2.03 -2.71 1.98
CA GLY A 226 -3.01 -3.23 2.94
C GLY A 226 -4.42 -3.24 2.37
N ALA A 227 -4.83 -2.16 1.69
CA ALA A 227 -6.14 -2.09 1.04
C ALA A 227 -6.32 -3.18 -0.03
N ALA A 228 -5.28 -3.48 -0.81
CA ALA A 228 -5.31 -4.53 -1.82
C ALA A 228 -5.44 -5.93 -1.19
N ILE A 229 -4.70 -6.21 -0.10
CA ILE A 229 -4.83 -7.47 0.66
C ILE A 229 -6.25 -7.61 1.23
N GLY A 230 -6.79 -6.55 1.84
CA GLY A 230 -8.15 -6.55 2.36
C GLY A 230 -9.21 -6.72 1.26
N THR A 231 -8.98 -6.15 0.08
CA THR A 231 -9.87 -6.32 -1.08
C THR A 231 -9.84 -7.75 -1.58
N GLU A 232 -8.66 -8.37 -1.71
CA GLU A 232 -8.55 -9.79 -2.06
C GLU A 232 -9.30 -10.68 -1.07
N ALA A 233 -9.10 -10.46 0.23
CA ALA A 233 -9.81 -11.21 1.26
C ALA A 233 -11.33 -11.02 1.18
N THR A 234 -11.79 -9.81 0.88
CA THR A 234 -13.21 -9.52 0.67
C THR A 234 -13.76 -10.28 -0.54
N LEU A 235 -13.03 -10.29 -1.67
CA LEU A 235 -13.45 -11.03 -2.87
C LEU A 235 -13.50 -12.53 -2.63
N SER A 236 -12.48 -13.07 -1.94
CA SER A 236 -12.41 -14.48 -1.57
C SER A 236 -13.59 -14.85 -0.67
N PHE A 237 -13.94 -14.03 0.32
CA PHE A 237 -15.13 -14.21 1.17
C PHE A 237 -16.44 -14.15 0.37
N LEU A 238 -16.54 -13.28 -0.64
CA LEU A 238 -17.70 -13.20 -1.54
C LEU A 238 -17.80 -14.35 -2.56
N GLY A 239 -16.86 -15.31 -2.54
CA GLY A 239 -16.87 -16.48 -3.43
C GLY A 239 -16.43 -16.22 -4.87
N ILE A 240 -15.86 -15.04 -5.15
CA ILE A 240 -15.44 -14.58 -6.49
C ILE A 240 -13.93 -14.30 -6.56
N GLY A 241 -13.22 -14.54 -5.46
CA GLY A 241 -11.79 -14.35 -5.33
C GLY A 241 -10.99 -15.54 -5.84
N LEU A 242 -10.03 -15.99 -5.05
CA LEU A 242 -9.15 -17.08 -5.44
C LEU A 242 -9.88 -18.43 -5.46
N PRO A 243 -9.48 -19.35 -6.36
CA PRO A 243 -10.04 -20.69 -6.37
C PRO A 243 -9.56 -21.47 -5.13
N VAL A 244 -10.29 -22.51 -4.74
CA VAL A 244 -10.13 -23.22 -3.44
C VAL A 244 -8.75 -23.89 -3.31
N GLU A 245 -8.11 -24.21 -4.44
CA GLU A 245 -6.78 -24.80 -4.51
C GLU A 245 -5.67 -23.78 -4.14
N VAL A 246 -5.95 -22.49 -4.26
CA VAL A 246 -4.98 -21.42 -3.96
C VAL A 246 -5.21 -20.92 -2.54
N ILE A 247 -4.24 -21.19 -1.68
CA ILE A 247 -4.26 -20.80 -0.28
C ILE A 247 -3.79 -19.34 -0.16
N SER A 248 -4.64 -18.49 0.40
CA SER A 248 -4.37 -17.11 0.82
C SER A 248 -5.03 -16.89 2.18
N TRP A 249 -4.67 -15.83 2.92
CA TRP A 249 -5.40 -15.52 4.16
C TRP A 249 -6.89 -15.24 3.89
N GLY A 250 -7.20 -14.63 2.74
CA GLY A 250 -8.56 -14.42 2.28
C GLY A 250 -9.34 -15.70 2.01
N SER A 251 -8.74 -16.64 1.27
CA SER A 251 -9.40 -17.91 0.94
C SER A 251 -9.55 -18.82 2.16
N MET A 252 -8.63 -18.75 3.12
CA MET A 252 -8.77 -19.41 4.42
C MET A 252 -10.02 -18.94 5.18
N LEU A 253 -10.30 -17.63 5.19
CA LEU A 253 -11.50 -17.08 5.84
C LEU A 253 -12.78 -17.47 5.10
N SER A 254 -12.75 -17.49 3.78
CA SER A 254 -13.91 -17.86 2.96
C SER A 254 -14.36 -19.31 3.20
N ASN A 255 -13.41 -20.23 3.30
CA ASN A 255 -13.68 -21.65 3.52
C ASN A 255 -14.15 -21.98 4.96
N ALA A 256 -14.18 -20.98 5.84
CA ALA A 256 -14.46 -21.16 7.26
C ALA A 256 -15.93 -20.89 7.64
N ASP A 257 -16.80 -20.56 6.69
CA ASP A 257 -18.22 -20.30 6.95
C ASP A 257 -18.92 -21.48 7.66
N GLN A 258 -18.61 -22.72 7.27
CA GLN A 258 -19.13 -23.93 7.90
C GLN A 258 -18.56 -24.20 9.31
N ALA A 259 -17.39 -23.63 9.63
CA ALA A 259 -16.74 -23.77 10.93
C ALA A 259 -17.46 -22.99 12.05
N LEU A 260 -18.16 -21.90 11.70
CA LEU A 260 -18.98 -21.12 12.65
C LEU A 260 -20.09 -21.97 13.27
N LEU A 261 -20.69 -22.85 12.47
CA LEU A 261 -21.80 -23.69 12.89
C LEU A 261 -21.34 -24.87 13.76
N SER A 262 -20.07 -25.26 13.64
CA SER A 262 -19.48 -26.45 14.29
C SER A 262 -18.66 -26.12 15.55
N ASN A 263 -18.58 -24.84 15.94
CA ASN A 263 -17.79 -24.34 17.07
C ASN A 263 -16.26 -24.50 16.91
N ASP A 264 -15.78 -24.61 15.66
CA ASP A 264 -14.36 -24.75 15.34
C ASP A 264 -13.68 -23.36 15.20
N TRP A 265 -13.63 -22.64 16.32
CA TRP A 265 -13.25 -21.22 16.36
C TRP A 265 -11.86 -20.91 15.77
N TRP A 266 -10.90 -21.85 15.86
CA TRP A 266 -9.52 -21.64 15.41
C TRP A 266 -9.41 -21.47 13.88
N ILE A 267 -10.32 -22.10 13.12
CA ILE A 267 -10.34 -22.05 11.65
C ILE A 267 -10.54 -20.62 11.14
N ILE A 268 -11.26 -19.78 11.90
CA ILE A 268 -11.54 -18.37 11.56
C ILE A 268 -10.61 -17.43 12.30
N LEU A 269 -10.50 -17.63 13.61
CA LEU A 269 -9.86 -16.67 14.49
C LEU A 269 -8.37 -16.55 14.20
N ILE A 270 -7.68 -17.67 13.93
CA ILE A 270 -6.24 -17.65 13.73
C ILE A 270 -5.88 -16.97 12.39
N PRO A 271 -6.42 -17.39 11.22
CA PRO A 271 -6.10 -16.70 9.96
C PRO A 271 -6.59 -15.25 9.97
N GLY A 272 -7.74 -14.98 10.60
CA GLY A 272 -8.30 -13.63 10.73
C GLY A 272 -7.40 -12.71 11.56
N LEU A 273 -6.83 -13.22 12.65
CA LEU A 273 -5.89 -12.47 13.48
C LEU A 273 -4.62 -12.13 12.70
N PHE A 274 -4.05 -13.07 11.95
CA PHE A 274 -2.87 -12.80 11.10
C PHE A 274 -3.14 -11.74 10.04
N LEU A 275 -4.30 -11.81 9.39
CA LEU A 275 -4.74 -10.81 8.43
C LEU A 275 -4.86 -9.42 9.10
N VAL A 276 -5.61 -9.32 10.20
CA VAL A 276 -5.82 -8.06 10.92
C VAL A 276 -4.51 -7.47 11.42
N VAL A 277 -3.65 -8.27 12.06
CA VAL A 277 -2.34 -7.83 12.56
C VAL A 277 -1.49 -7.30 11.41
N THR A 278 -1.47 -7.98 10.26
CA THR A 278 -0.74 -7.54 9.08
C THR A 278 -1.25 -6.20 8.56
N LEU A 279 -2.58 -6.04 8.42
CA LEU A 279 -3.20 -4.79 7.97
C LEU A 279 -2.94 -3.63 8.95
N VAL A 280 -3.01 -3.87 10.25
CA VAL A 280 -2.69 -2.88 11.29
C VAL A 280 -1.23 -2.46 11.18
N CYS A 281 -0.30 -3.41 11.04
CA CYS A 281 1.12 -3.07 10.91
C CYS A 281 1.40 -2.22 9.67
N ILE A 282 0.82 -2.58 8.52
CA ILE A 282 0.94 -1.81 7.27
C ILE A 282 0.37 -0.39 7.46
N THR A 283 -0.80 -0.27 8.09
CA THR A 283 -1.47 1.00 8.35
C THR A 283 -0.64 1.91 9.26
N ASP A 284 -0.08 1.37 10.34
CA ASP A 284 0.78 2.12 11.27
C ASP A 284 2.07 2.61 10.61
N ILE A 285 2.69 1.76 9.78
CA ILE A 285 3.87 2.15 9.00
C ILE A 285 3.51 3.27 8.01
N GLY A 286 2.39 3.15 7.29
CA GLY A 286 1.89 4.19 6.41
C GLY A 286 1.65 5.52 7.13
N ASN A 287 0.99 5.48 8.29
CA ASN A 287 0.73 6.65 9.14
C ASN A 287 2.02 7.31 9.65
N TYR A 288 3.03 6.50 10.01
CA TYR A 288 4.34 7.02 10.40
C TYR A 288 5.04 7.74 9.24
N ILE A 289 5.05 7.14 8.04
CA ILE A 289 5.61 7.76 6.83
C ILE A 289 4.92 9.10 6.56
N ARG A 290 3.59 9.14 6.64
CA ARG A 290 2.79 10.37 6.47
C ARG A 290 3.18 11.46 7.48
N LYS A 291 3.27 11.11 8.77
CA LYS A 291 3.68 12.05 9.83
C LYS A 291 5.09 12.60 9.59
N ARG A 292 6.02 11.76 9.14
CA ARG A 292 7.39 12.17 8.83
C ARG A 292 7.44 13.12 7.63
N ASN A 293 6.70 12.82 6.56
CA ASN A 293 6.66 13.67 5.37
C ASN A 293 6.06 15.06 5.69
N ASN A 294 4.99 15.10 6.49
CA ASN A 294 4.35 16.36 6.91
C ASN A 294 5.22 17.20 7.86
N ARG A 295 6.09 16.58 8.66
CA ARG A 295 7.03 17.31 9.54
C ARG A 295 8.16 17.96 8.74
N GLY A 296 8.66 17.29 7.70
CA GLY A 296 9.68 17.85 6.81
C GLY A 296 9.25 19.16 6.15
N MET A 297 7.96 19.29 5.81
CA MET A 297 7.40 20.52 5.22
C MET A 297 7.26 21.70 6.20
N ARG A 298 7.32 21.47 7.52
CA ARG A 298 7.20 22.54 8.53
C ARG A 298 8.55 23.09 9.02
N GLU A 299 9.63 22.37 8.72
CA GLU A 299 11.00 22.75 9.11
C GLU A 299 11.76 23.45 7.96
N ILE A 300 11.09 23.71 6.82
CA ILE A 300 11.56 24.50 5.66
C ILE A 300 10.73 25.78 5.60
#